data_AF-A0A914MYX4-F1
#
_entry.id   AF-A0A914MYX4-F1
#
_cell.length_a   1.000
_cell.length_b   1.000
_cell.length_c   1.000
_cell.angle_alpha   90.00
_cell.angle_beta   90.00
_cell.angle_gamma   90.00
#
_symmetry.space_group_name_H-M   'P 1'
#
loop_
_entity.id
_entity.type
_entity.pdbx_description
1 polymer ?
#
loop_
_entity_poly.entity_id
_entity_poly.type
_entity_poly.pdbx_seq_one_letter_code
_entity_poly.pdbx_strand_id
1 'polypeptide(L)'
;MLTKVFLLYAGANFVELVERFFLTFTTCNWQIPIRIINPKNLQNFQQKNEITVYSPTYPEIQLSAKITKTNLRIIENSLLKGLDKLYHVNYYHKDKNMINEYEQKYIGIGFTKMYKIFIVISCISKMQVTQEQFCSFIESNLYKEIEQLQQFDKIDYCHIGLKTDKCGRKFNQNVSC
;
A
#
# COMPACT_ATOMS: atom_id res chain seq x y z
N MET A 1 1.16 7.18 -11.00
CA MET A 1 2.02 7.92 -10.05
C MET A 1 3.40 8.16 -10.63
N LEU A 2 4.21 7.12 -10.89
CA LEU A 2 5.56 7.27 -11.49
C LEU A 2 5.59 8.12 -12.76
N THR A 3 4.66 7.88 -13.70
CA THR A 3 4.55 8.68 -14.94
C THR A 3 4.37 10.17 -14.67
N LYS A 4 3.67 10.55 -13.59
CA LYS A 4 3.50 11.97 -13.23
C LYS A 4 4.82 12.59 -12.81
N VAL A 5 5.64 11.87 -12.05
CA VAL A 5 6.99 12.30 -11.64
C VAL A 5 7.88 12.44 -12.87
N PHE A 6 7.83 11.46 -13.79
CA PHE A 6 8.58 11.54 -15.05
C PHE A 6 8.23 12.80 -15.86
N LEU A 7 6.95 13.17 -15.91
CA LEU A 7 6.51 14.40 -16.59
C LEU A 7 6.92 15.68 -15.87
N LEU A 8 7.04 15.67 -14.54
CA LEU A 8 7.46 16.83 -13.75
C LEU A 8 8.97 17.07 -13.83
N TYR A 9 9.76 16.01 -14.01
CA TYR A 9 11.23 16.05 -14.03
C TYR A 9 11.76 15.51 -15.36
N ALA A 10 11.32 16.10 -16.47
CA ALA A 10 11.78 15.73 -17.80
C ALA A 10 13.30 15.92 -17.91
N GLY A 11 14.03 14.85 -18.22
CA GLY A 11 15.49 14.85 -18.34
C GLY A 11 16.25 14.33 -17.11
N ALA A 12 15.56 14.05 -15.99
CA ALA A 12 16.18 13.37 -14.85
C ALA A 12 16.58 11.93 -15.20
N ASN A 13 17.72 11.48 -14.69
CA ASN A 13 18.15 10.09 -14.83
C ASN A 13 17.34 9.16 -13.89
N PHE A 14 17.52 7.85 -14.01
CA PHE A 14 16.75 6.89 -13.22
C PHE A 14 16.91 7.06 -11.69
N VAL A 15 18.14 7.30 -11.21
CA VAL A 15 18.41 7.47 -9.77
C VAL A 15 17.71 8.72 -9.25
N GLU A 16 17.83 9.83 -9.98
CA GLU A 16 17.13 11.07 -9.67
C GLU A 16 15.61 10.88 -9.70
N LEU A 17 15.06 10.17 -10.68
CA LEU A 17 13.63 9.90 -10.78
C LEU A 17 13.10 9.10 -9.58
N VAL A 18 13.88 8.13 -9.09
CA VAL A 18 13.53 7.36 -7.88
C VAL A 18 13.49 8.30 -6.67
N GLU A 19 14.51 9.13 -6.47
CA GLU A 19 14.52 10.11 -5.37
C GLU A 19 13.36 11.11 -5.48
N ARG A 20 13.13 11.68 -6.67
CA ARG A 20 12.02 12.59 -6.94
C ARG A 20 10.67 11.93 -6.72
N PHE A 21 10.54 10.63 -6.98
CA PHE A 21 9.30 9.90 -6.72
C PHE A 21 8.96 9.90 -5.22
N PHE A 22 9.91 9.50 -4.38
CA PHE A 22 9.70 9.47 -2.93
C PHE A 22 9.50 10.88 -2.38
N LEU A 23 10.32 11.85 -2.79
CA LEU A 23 10.17 13.24 -2.36
C LEU A 23 8.80 13.81 -2.75
N THR A 24 8.39 13.65 -4.01
CA THR A 24 7.11 14.20 -4.51
C THR A 24 5.93 13.65 -3.73
N PHE A 25 5.90 12.35 -3.46
CA PHE A 25 4.76 11.71 -2.79
C PHE A 25 4.82 11.74 -1.27
N THR A 26 5.97 12.01 -0.66
CA THR A 26 6.04 12.32 0.79
C THR A 26 5.57 13.74 1.10
N THR A 27 5.80 14.70 0.20
CA THR A 27 5.35 16.10 0.37
C THR A 27 4.06 16.43 -0.39
N CYS A 28 3.40 15.43 -0.99
CA CYS A 28 2.21 15.63 -1.80
C CYS A 28 1.02 16.06 -0.94
N ASN A 29 0.27 17.06 -1.39
CA ASN A 29 -1.07 17.28 -0.87
C ASN A 29 -2.03 16.29 -1.55
N TRP A 30 -2.39 15.21 -0.85
CA TRP A 30 -3.26 14.14 -1.38
C TRP A 30 -4.67 14.58 -1.77
N GLN A 31 -5.10 15.78 -1.36
CA GLN A 31 -6.34 16.41 -1.81
C GLN A 31 -6.30 16.84 -3.29
N ILE A 32 -5.10 16.94 -3.87
CA ILE A 32 -4.91 17.26 -5.29
C ILE A 32 -4.89 15.95 -6.08
N PRO A 33 -5.81 15.78 -7.06
CA PRO A 33 -5.91 14.54 -7.79
C PRO A 33 -4.70 14.35 -8.72
N ILE A 34 -4.12 13.16 -8.69
CA ILE A 34 -3.00 12.79 -9.54
C ILE A 34 -3.55 12.44 -10.92
N ARG A 35 -3.28 13.32 -11.89
CA ARG A 35 -3.65 13.16 -13.30
C ARG A 35 -2.44 13.32 -14.21
N ILE A 36 -2.37 12.46 -15.23
CA ILE A 36 -1.32 12.54 -16.26
C ILE A 36 -1.65 13.68 -17.23
N ILE A 37 -2.93 13.81 -17.61
CA ILE A 37 -3.42 14.81 -18.55
C ILE A 37 -4.24 15.85 -17.75
N ASN A 38 -4.10 17.12 -18.09
CA ASN A 38 -4.92 18.17 -17.49
C ASN A 38 -6.36 18.05 -18.01
N PRO A 39 -7.37 18.01 -17.13
CA PRO A 39 -8.75 17.92 -17.58
C PRO A 39 -9.15 19.16 -18.38
N LYS A 40 -9.84 18.95 -19.49
CA LYS A 40 -10.42 20.05 -20.30
C LYS A 40 -11.54 20.79 -19.56
N ASN A 41 -12.23 20.10 -18.64
CA ASN A 41 -13.26 20.66 -17.77
C ASN A 41 -12.94 20.29 -16.32
N LEU A 42 -12.63 21.30 -15.50
CA LEU A 42 -12.55 21.17 -14.04
C LEU A 42 -13.98 21.10 -13.49
N GLN A 43 -14.66 19.97 -13.67
CA GLN A 43 -15.81 19.71 -12.81
C GLN A 43 -15.28 19.58 -11.39
N ASN A 44 -15.87 20.33 -10.45
CA ASN A 44 -15.60 20.23 -9.03
C ASN A 44 -16.05 18.85 -8.54
N PHE A 45 -15.22 17.84 -8.77
CA PHE A 45 -15.36 16.56 -8.10
C PHE A 45 -15.18 16.85 -6.62
N GLN A 46 -16.28 16.86 -5.86
CA GLN A 46 -16.23 16.85 -4.40
C GLN A 46 -15.49 15.58 -4.01
N GLN A 47 -14.20 15.70 -3.74
CA GLN A 47 -13.35 14.56 -3.42
C GLN A 47 -13.63 14.17 -1.98
N LYS A 48 -14.28 13.01 -1.83
CA LYS A 48 -14.50 12.37 -0.53
C LYS A 48 -13.42 11.33 -0.21
N ASN A 49 -12.47 11.12 -1.12
CA ASN A 49 -11.49 10.04 -1.08
C ASN A 49 -10.12 10.56 -0.61
N GLU A 50 -9.43 9.76 0.19
CA GLU A 50 -8.15 10.11 0.83
C GLU A 50 -7.01 10.36 -0.18
N ILE A 51 -6.99 9.56 -1.25
CA ILE A 51 -6.09 9.73 -2.39
C ILE A 51 -6.90 9.59 -3.67
N THR A 52 -6.70 10.50 -4.63
CA THR A 52 -7.38 10.45 -5.92
C THR A 52 -6.37 10.29 -7.06
N VAL A 53 -6.42 9.15 -7.77
CA VAL A 53 -5.62 8.88 -8.97
C VAL A 53 -6.56 8.51 -10.11
N TYR A 54 -6.45 9.18 -11.25
CA TYR A 54 -7.28 8.91 -12.43
C TYR A 54 -6.53 8.19 -13.55
N SER A 55 -7.26 7.38 -14.32
CA SER A 55 -6.78 6.86 -15.60
C SER A 55 -6.57 7.99 -16.61
N PRO A 56 -5.61 7.86 -17.55
CA PRO A 56 -5.36 8.89 -18.56
C PRO A 56 -6.36 8.87 -19.73
N THR A 57 -7.10 7.78 -19.92
CA THR A 57 -8.05 7.59 -21.02
C THR A 57 -9.44 8.09 -20.66
N TYR A 58 -10.16 8.68 -21.62
CA TYR A 58 -11.55 9.11 -21.46
C TYR A 58 -12.54 7.94 -21.67
N PRO A 59 -13.60 7.81 -20.86
CA PRO A 59 -13.85 8.57 -19.63
C PRO A 59 -12.85 8.21 -18.53
N GLU A 60 -12.42 9.21 -17.77
CA GLU A 60 -11.48 8.99 -16.66
C GLU A 60 -12.15 8.15 -15.55
N ILE A 61 -11.42 7.16 -15.04
CA ILE A 61 -11.84 6.30 -13.95
C ILE A 61 -10.90 6.52 -12.76
N GLN A 62 -11.46 6.64 -11.55
CA GLN A 62 -10.66 6.71 -10.34
C GLN A 62 -10.08 5.32 -9.99
N LEU A 63 -8.76 5.18 -10.07
CA LEU A 63 -8.03 3.94 -9.81
C LEU A 63 -7.83 3.66 -8.31
N SER A 64 -7.85 4.72 -7.50
CA SER A 64 -7.63 4.68 -6.05
C SER A 64 -8.92 4.62 -5.23
N ALA A 65 -10.07 4.28 -5.83
CA ALA A 65 -11.37 4.36 -5.17
C ALA A 65 -11.50 3.46 -3.91
N LYS A 66 -10.65 2.44 -3.79
CA LYS A 66 -10.60 1.50 -2.64
C LYS A 66 -9.56 1.88 -1.58
N ILE A 67 -8.84 3.01 -1.74
CA ILE A 67 -7.85 3.44 -0.76
C ILE A 67 -8.58 4.09 0.43
N THR A 68 -8.45 3.46 1.59
CA THR A 68 -8.96 3.94 2.88
C THR A 68 -7.91 4.79 3.60
N LYS A 69 -8.29 5.45 4.70
CA LYS A 69 -7.37 6.22 5.55
C LYS A 69 -6.23 5.36 6.11
N THR A 70 -6.51 4.09 6.45
CA THR A 70 -5.48 3.13 6.86
C THR A 70 -4.49 2.86 5.72
N ASN A 71 -4.99 2.62 4.51
CA ASN A 71 -4.14 2.35 3.35
C ASN A 71 -3.24 3.56 3.05
N LEU A 72 -3.79 4.78 3.12
CA LEU A 72 -3.01 6.01 2.98
C LEU A 72 -1.87 6.06 4.01
N ARG A 73 -2.14 5.81 5.29
CA ARG A 73 -1.10 5.83 6.33
C ARG A 73 0.00 4.79 6.12
N ILE A 74 -0.36 3.60 5.62
CA ILE A 74 0.61 2.57 5.24
C ILE A 74 1.48 3.04 4.07
N ILE A 75 0.86 3.67 3.06
CA ILE A 75 1.56 4.24 1.91
C ILE A 75 2.52 5.34 2.35
N GLU A 76 2.07 6.30 3.17
CA GLU A 76 2.89 7.40 3.69
C GLU A 76 4.09 6.88 4.49
N ASN A 77 3.85 5.96 5.42
CA ASN A 77 4.93 5.33 6.19
C ASN A 77 5.93 4.60 5.30
N SER A 78 5.46 3.96 4.22
CA SER A 78 6.33 3.27 3.26
C SER A 78 7.14 4.24 2.41
N LEU A 79 6.53 5.35 1.99
CA LEU A 79 7.19 6.42 1.25
C LEU A 79 8.27 7.11 2.11
N LEU A 80 7.97 7.40 3.37
CA LEU A 80 8.94 7.99 4.31
C LEU A 80 10.13 7.07 4.56
N LYS A 81 9.88 5.77 4.81
CA LYS A 81 10.95 4.77 4.97
C LYS A 81 11.81 4.65 3.70
N GLY A 82 11.18 4.71 2.53
CA GLY A 82 11.90 4.66 1.26
C GLY A 82 12.77 5.90 1.03
N LEU A 83 12.26 7.10 1.36
CA LEU A 83 13.02 8.34 1.27
C LEU A 83 14.21 8.35 2.24
N ASP A 84 14.01 7.93 3.49
CA ASP A 84 15.08 7.80 4.48
C ASP A 84 16.18 6.86 3.97
N LYS A 85 15.79 5.70 3.43
CA LYS A 85 16.74 4.75 2.84
C LYS A 85 17.55 5.39 1.70
N LEU A 86 16.90 6.13 0.80
CA LEU A 86 17.59 6.78 -0.31
C LEU A 86 18.55 7.87 0.17
N TYR A 87 18.16 8.69 1.13
CA TYR A 87 19.03 9.69 1.72
C TYR A 87 20.29 9.04 2.32
N HIS A 88 20.12 7.95 3.06
CA HIS A 88 21.23 7.22 3.63
C HIS A 88 22.14 6.58 2.59
N VAL A 89 21.58 5.97 1.54
CA VAL A 89 22.40 5.42 0.44
C VAL A 89 23.20 6.52 -0.25
N ASN A 90 22.55 7.62 -0.63
CA ASN A 90 23.19 8.73 -1.35
C ASN A 90 24.27 9.44 -0.50
N TYR A 91 24.04 9.60 0.81
CA TYR A 91 24.94 10.33 1.71
C TYR A 91 26.10 9.47 2.24
N TYR A 92 25.86 8.20 2.57
CA TYR A 92 26.86 7.32 3.20
C TYR A 92 27.64 6.44 2.20
N HIS A 93 27.60 6.76 0.90
CA HIS A 93 28.33 6.07 -0.17
C HIS A 93 29.85 5.86 0.06
N LYS A 94 30.45 6.53 1.05
CA LYS A 94 31.89 6.45 1.34
C LYS A 94 32.28 5.39 2.37
N ASP A 95 31.34 4.82 3.14
CA ASP A 95 31.65 3.78 4.14
C ASP A 95 30.84 2.49 3.88
N LYS A 96 31.51 1.48 3.33
CA LYS A 96 30.91 0.18 2.99
C LYS A 96 30.36 -0.57 4.22
N ASN A 97 30.91 -0.34 5.41
CA ASN A 97 30.43 -1.03 6.62
C ASN A 97 29.08 -0.47 7.07
N MET A 98 28.87 0.85 6.96
CA MET A 98 27.58 1.48 7.25
C MET A 98 26.49 1.07 6.26
N ILE A 99 26.84 0.87 4.98
CA ILE A 99 25.89 0.40 3.96
C ILE A 99 25.33 -0.98 4.31
N ASN A 100 26.17 -1.94 4.72
CA ASN A 100 25.73 -3.30 5.06
C ASN A 100 24.77 -3.33 6.26
N GLU A 101 25.04 -2.53 7.30
CA GLU A 101 24.15 -2.41 8.45
C GLU A 101 22.79 -1.79 8.07
N TYR A 102 22.81 -0.75 7.23
CA TYR A 102 21.60 -0.11 6.73
C TYR A 102 20.80 -1.01 5.79
N GLU A 103 21.47 -1.74 4.90
CA GLU A 103 20.81 -2.73 4.04
C GLU A 103 20.11 -3.77 4.90
N GLN A 104 20.74 -4.30 5.95
CA GLN A 104 20.12 -5.25 6.87
C GLN A 104 18.91 -4.67 7.62
N LYS A 105 18.96 -3.40 8.03
CA LYS A 105 17.82 -2.68 8.64
C LYS A 105 16.61 -2.59 7.70
N TYR A 106 16.86 -2.54 6.39
CA TYR A 106 15.83 -2.43 5.36
C TYR A 106 15.60 -3.71 4.55
N ILE A 107 16.24 -4.82 4.90
CA ILE A 107 15.83 -6.16 4.43
C ILE A 107 14.38 -6.33 4.87
N GLY A 108 13.51 -6.72 3.93
CA GLY A 108 12.07 -6.81 4.14
C GLY A 108 11.74 -7.52 5.45
N ILE A 109 11.35 -6.75 6.47
CA ILE A 109 10.83 -7.30 7.72
C ILE A 109 9.57 -8.05 7.33
N GLY A 110 9.53 -9.37 7.50
CA GLY A 110 8.34 -10.15 7.19
C GLY A 110 7.11 -9.55 7.88
N PHE A 111 5.95 -9.56 7.22
CA PHE A 111 4.72 -8.93 7.74
C PHE A 111 4.41 -9.30 9.20
N THR A 112 4.68 -10.55 9.58
CA THR A 112 4.50 -11.10 10.93
C THR A 112 5.41 -10.49 12.00
N LYS A 113 6.49 -9.81 11.61
CA LYS A 113 7.40 -9.09 12.50
C LYS A 113 7.13 -7.58 12.52
N MET A 114 6.26 -7.07 11.65
CA MET A 114 5.95 -5.63 11.57
C MET A 114 5.00 -5.16 12.66
N TYR A 115 4.19 -6.06 13.23
CA TYR A 115 3.13 -5.73 14.18
C TYR A 115 3.22 -6.59 15.44
N LYS A 116 2.71 -6.06 16.55
CA LYS A 116 2.60 -6.79 17.82
C LYS A 116 1.29 -7.56 17.95
N ILE A 117 0.24 -7.12 17.26
CA ILE A 117 -1.11 -7.65 17.36
C ILE A 117 -1.59 -7.97 15.95
N PHE A 118 -2.23 -9.13 15.80
CA PHE A 118 -2.77 -9.61 14.53
C PHE A 118 -4.21 -10.08 14.72
N ILE A 119 -5.05 -9.81 13.73
CA ILE A 119 -6.37 -10.43 13.59
C ILE A 119 -6.25 -11.46 12.49
N VAL A 120 -6.58 -12.72 12.80
CA VAL A 120 -6.52 -13.83 11.85
C VAL A 120 -7.93 -14.14 11.38
N ILE A 121 -8.14 -14.06 10.07
CA ILE A 121 -9.42 -14.41 9.43
C ILE A 121 -9.24 -15.75 8.72
N SER A 122 -10.01 -16.74 9.15
CA SER A 122 -9.97 -18.09 8.60
C SER A 122 -11.28 -18.41 7.89
N CYS A 123 -11.19 -18.71 6.60
CA CYS A 123 -12.33 -19.15 5.79
C CYS A 123 -12.32 -20.68 5.70
N ILE A 124 -13.37 -21.32 6.23
CA ILE A 124 -13.48 -22.79 6.29
C ILE A 124 -14.72 -23.21 5.51
N SER A 125 -14.56 -24.19 4.62
CA SER A 125 -15.65 -24.81 3.85
C SER A 125 -15.44 -26.32 3.75
N LYS A 126 -16.53 -27.05 3.49
CA LYS A 126 -16.50 -28.51 3.26
C LYS A 126 -15.83 -28.90 1.94
N MET A 127 -15.86 -28.04 0.93
CA MET A 127 -15.27 -28.29 -0.40
C MET A 127 -14.27 -27.20 -0.76
N GLN A 128 -13.20 -27.57 -1.46
CA GLN A 128 -12.13 -26.64 -1.84
C GLN A 128 -12.61 -25.55 -2.80
N VAL A 129 -13.37 -25.91 -3.84
CA VAL A 129 -13.90 -24.95 -4.83
C VAL A 129 -14.79 -23.91 -4.17
N THR A 130 -15.64 -24.34 -3.22
CA THR A 130 -16.49 -23.41 -2.47
C THR A 130 -15.69 -22.60 -1.45
N GLN A 131 -14.55 -23.11 -0.95
CA GLN A 131 -13.64 -22.35 -0.09
C GLN A 131 -13.03 -21.17 -0.83
N GLU A 132 -12.58 -21.34 -2.08
CA GLU A 132 -12.00 -20.25 -2.87
C GLU A 132 -13.01 -19.14 -3.16
N GLN A 133 -14.23 -19.52 -3.56
CA GLN A 133 -15.34 -18.58 -3.77
C GLN A 133 -15.70 -17.86 -2.47
N PHE A 134 -15.75 -18.58 -1.35
CA PHE A 134 -16.05 -18.00 -0.04
C PHE A 134 -14.95 -17.06 0.44
N CYS A 135 -13.67 -17.43 0.31
CA CYS A 135 -12.54 -16.54 0.58
C CYS A 135 -12.64 -15.25 -0.24
N SER A 136 -12.93 -15.37 -1.54
CA SER A 136 -13.05 -14.23 -2.44
C SER A 136 -14.20 -13.29 -2.04
N PHE A 137 -15.34 -13.87 -1.60
CA PHE A 137 -16.46 -13.11 -1.06
C PHE A 137 -16.07 -12.35 0.22
N ILE A 138 -15.37 -13.00 1.16
CA ILE A 138 -14.89 -12.34 2.39
C ILE A 138 -13.88 -11.24 2.06
N GLU A 139 -12.88 -11.52 1.23
CA GLU A 139 -11.87 -10.55 0.77
C GLU A 139 -12.52 -9.31 0.14
N SER A 140 -13.58 -9.52 -0.65
CA SER A 140 -14.32 -8.44 -1.31
C SER A 140 -15.16 -7.55 -0.37
N ASN A 141 -15.38 -7.97 0.88
CA ASN A 141 -16.16 -7.20 1.86
C ASN A 141 -15.33 -6.74 3.06
N LEU A 142 -14.17 -7.35 3.30
CA LEU A 142 -13.33 -7.12 4.47
C LEU A 142 -12.92 -5.65 4.64
N TYR A 143 -12.70 -4.91 3.56
CA TYR A 143 -12.32 -3.50 3.65
C TYR A 143 -13.39 -2.65 4.35
N LYS A 144 -14.68 -2.98 4.20
CA LYS A 144 -15.79 -2.25 4.84
C LYS A 144 -15.80 -2.48 6.35
N GLU A 145 -15.56 -3.71 6.78
CA GLU A 145 -15.49 -4.07 8.20
C GLU A 145 -14.29 -3.40 8.88
N ILE A 146 -13.16 -3.31 8.17
CA ILE A 146 -11.96 -2.65 8.69
C ILE A 146 -12.17 -1.17 8.91
N GLU A 147 -12.90 -0.48 8.03
CA GLU A 147 -13.24 0.94 8.25
C GLU A 147 -14.02 1.15 9.56
N GLN A 148 -14.87 0.20 9.95
CA GLN A 148 -15.57 0.27 11.23
C GLN A 148 -14.61 0.13 12.42
N LEU A 149 -13.61 -0.75 12.33
CA LEU A 149 -12.58 -0.91 13.37
C LEU A 149 -11.74 0.35 13.57
N GLN A 150 -11.65 1.24 12.57
CA GLN A 150 -10.93 2.51 12.71
C GLN A 150 -11.69 3.55 13.55
N GLN A 151 -12.96 3.32 13.88
CA GLN A 151 -13.72 4.22 14.75
C GLN A 151 -13.31 4.11 16.22
N PHE A 152 -12.52 3.09 16.59
CA PHE A 152 -12.00 2.94 17.93
C PHE A 152 -10.71 3.76 18.10
N ASP A 153 -10.72 4.73 19.02
CA ASP A 153 -9.60 5.64 19.29
C ASP A 153 -8.26 4.94 19.63
N LYS A 154 -8.31 3.69 20.06
CA LYS A 154 -7.12 2.89 20.42
C LYS A 154 -6.45 2.22 19.23
N ILE A 155 -7.05 2.26 18.04
CA ILE A 155 -6.54 1.59 16.84
C ILE A 155 -5.98 2.64 15.87
N ASP A 156 -4.66 2.59 15.67
CA ASP A 156 -3.96 3.57 14.84
C ASP A 156 -4.20 3.38 13.33
N TYR A 157 -4.08 2.13 12.85
CA TYR A 157 -4.44 1.68 11.49
C TYR A 157 -4.45 0.14 11.40
N CYS A 158 -5.11 -0.41 10.37
CA CYS A 158 -5.31 -1.86 10.20
C CYS A 158 -4.71 -2.40 8.88
N HIS A 159 -3.47 -2.90 8.88
CA HIS A 159 -2.86 -3.42 7.66
C HIS A 159 -3.37 -4.82 7.30
N ILE A 160 -4.04 -4.96 6.16
CA ILE A 160 -4.41 -6.26 5.59
C ILE A 160 -3.17 -6.88 4.95
N GLY A 161 -2.71 -8.01 5.48
CA GLY A 161 -1.66 -8.80 4.86
C GLY A 161 -2.13 -9.52 3.59
N LEU A 162 -1.18 -9.89 2.73
CA LEU A 162 -1.50 -10.72 1.57
C LEU A 162 -2.04 -12.08 2.01
N LYS A 163 -3.03 -12.59 1.28
CA LYS A 163 -3.54 -13.95 1.45
C LYS A 163 -2.38 -14.93 1.39
N THR A 164 -2.25 -15.79 2.39
CA THR A 164 -1.24 -16.84 2.36
C THR A 164 -1.62 -17.87 1.29
N ASP A 165 -0.66 -18.31 0.48
CA ASP A 165 -0.85 -19.29 -0.60
C ASP A 165 -1.39 -20.66 -0.12
N LYS A 166 -1.49 -20.88 1.19
CA LYS A 166 -1.96 -22.11 1.84
C LYS A 166 -3.49 -22.17 2.02
N CYS A 167 -4.25 -21.54 1.14
CA CYS A 167 -5.70 -21.74 1.07
C CYS A 167 -5.99 -23.18 0.58
N GLY A 168 -6.92 -23.91 1.21
CA GLY A 168 -7.29 -25.27 0.77
C GLY A 168 -6.57 -26.45 1.44
N ARG A 169 -5.86 -26.26 2.56
CA ARG A 169 -5.36 -27.42 3.34
C ARG A 169 -6.53 -28.14 4.00
N LYS A 170 -6.68 -29.45 3.73
CA LYS A 170 -7.54 -30.32 4.53
C LYS A 170 -7.01 -30.31 5.96
N PHE A 171 -7.85 -29.95 6.93
CA PHE A 171 -7.55 -30.24 8.33
C PHE A 171 -7.58 -31.76 8.48
N ASN A 172 -6.41 -32.38 8.73
CA ASN A 172 -6.39 -33.77 9.14
C ASN A 172 -7.13 -33.84 10.48
N GLN A 173 -8.23 -34.60 10.54
CA GLN A 173 -9.08 -34.77 11.72
C GLN A 173 -8.40 -35.48 12.91
N ASN A 174 -7.07 -35.61 12.91
CA ASN A 174 -6.32 -36.32 13.94
C ASN A 174 -5.71 -35.40 15.00
N VAL A 175 -6.17 -34.14 15.10
CA VAL A 175 -5.85 -33.31 16.27
C VAL A 175 -7.06 -33.33 17.20
N SER A 176 -7.09 -34.34 18.06
CA SER A 176 -7.90 -34.34 19.28
C SER A 176 -7.44 -33.17 20.16
N CYS A 177 -8.37 -32.25 20.46
CA CYS A 177 -8.23 -31.33 21.59
C CYS A 177 -8.33 -32.09 22.91
#